data_AF-A0A369QDL2-F1
#
_entry.id   AF-A0A369QDL2-F1
#
_cell.length_a   1.000
_cell.length_b   1.000
_cell.length_c   1.000
_cell.angle_alpha   90.00
_cell.angle_beta   90.00
_cell.angle_gamma   90.00
#
_symmetry.space_group_name_H-M   'P 1'
#
loop_
_entity.id
_entity.type
_entity.pdbx_description
1 polymer ?
#
loop_
_entity_poly.entity_id
_entity_poly.type
_entity_poly.pdbx_seq_one_letter_code
_entity_poly.pdbx_strand_id
1 'polypeptide(L)' 'MTTETAPADSAEYSDRFAPGTLRLAGLAARALGWRPAEFWQATPAELLTAIAPMQSAPDFISRADLERLLQQDTG' A
#
# COMPACT_ATOMS: atom_id res chain seq x y z
N MET A 1 24.68 -33.17 4.07
CA MET A 1 24.48 -32.36 2.85
C MET A 1 23.09 -32.68 2.34
N THR A 2 22.07 -32.04 2.92
CA THR A 2 20.67 -32.28 2.58
C THR A 2 20.24 -31.11 1.71
N THR A 3 20.01 -31.35 0.43
CA THR A 3 19.36 -30.38 -0.46
C THR A 3 17.88 -30.34 -0.11
N GLU A 4 17.47 -29.27 0.55
CA GLU A 4 16.08 -28.90 0.75
C GLU A 4 15.49 -28.52 -0.61
N THR A 5 14.65 -29.38 -1.17
CA THR A 5 13.87 -29.10 -2.38
C THR A 5 12.82 -28.04 -2.02
N ALA A 6 13.09 -26.79 -2.41
CA ALA A 6 12.13 -25.70 -2.32
C ALA A 6 10.86 -26.00 -3.16
N PRO A 7 9.65 -25.66 -2.68
CA PRO A 7 8.40 -25.99 -3.35
C PRO A 7 8.25 -25.22 -4.68
N ALA A 8 7.76 -25.90 -5.72
CA ALA A 8 7.53 -25.36 -7.07
C ALA A 8 6.66 -24.08 -7.11
N ASP A 9 5.85 -23.86 -6.08
CA ASP A 9 4.98 -22.69 -5.90
C ASP A 9 5.77 -21.35 -5.80
N SER A 10 6.98 -21.41 -5.24
CA SER A 10 7.83 -20.21 -5.08
C SER A 10 8.38 -19.67 -6.40
N ALA A 11 8.59 -20.54 -7.39
CA ALA A 11 9.03 -20.15 -8.73
C ALA A 11 7.88 -19.53 -9.55
N GLU A 12 6.65 -20.09 -9.46
CA GLU A 12 5.46 -19.50 -10.10
C GLU A 12 5.13 -18.10 -9.56
N TYR A 13 5.32 -17.87 -8.25
CA TYR A 13 5.10 -16.55 -7.65
C TYR A 13 6.07 -15.50 -8.19
N SER A 14 7.36 -15.87 -8.33
CA SER A 14 8.39 -14.98 -8.88
C SER A 14 8.11 -14.62 -10.34
N ASP A 15 7.64 -15.57 -11.15
CA ASP A 15 7.39 -15.37 -12.58
C ASP A 15 6.17 -14.48 -12.87
N ARG A 16 5.16 -14.46 -12.00
CA ARG A 16 4.00 -13.56 -12.11
C ARG A 16 4.26 -12.18 -11.51
N PHE A 17 5.05 -12.12 -10.44
CA PHE A 17 5.37 -10.87 -9.74
C PHE A 17 6.35 -10.01 -10.55
N ALA A 18 7.36 -10.62 -11.19
CA ALA A 18 8.42 -9.88 -11.88
C ALA A 18 7.94 -8.98 -13.05
N PRO A 19 7.09 -9.45 -13.99
CA PRO A 19 6.67 -8.63 -15.13
C PRO A 19 5.76 -7.48 -14.73
N GLY A 20 4.85 -7.70 -13.77
CA GLY A 20 3.92 -6.68 -13.28
C GLY A 20 4.63 -5.57 -12.50
N THR A 21 5.67 -5.93 -11.74
CA THR A 21 6.39 -5.00 -10.86
C THR A 21 7.13 -3.91 -11.64
N LEU A 22 7.82 -4.23 -12.73
CA LEU A 22 8.52 -3.22 -13.54
C LEU A 22 7.56 -2.20 -14.16
N ARG A 23 6.40 -2.66 -14.64
CA ARG A 23 5.37 -1.77 -15.19
C ARG A 23 4.81 -0.83 -14.12
N LEU A 24 4.51 -1.36 -12.94
CA LEU A 24 4.02 -0.57 -11.81
C LEU A 24 5.07 0.41 -11.29
N ALA A 25 6.33 0.00 -11.18
CA ALA A 25 7.46 0.86 -10.81
C ALA A 25 7.60 2.05 -11.78
N GLY A 26 7.56 1.77 -13.09
CA GLY A 26 7.59 2.83 -14.11
C GLY A 26 6.39 3.78 -14.04
N LEU A 27 5.20 3.27 -13.71
CA LEU A 27 4.00 4.09 -13.54
C LEU A 27 4.10 4.98 -12.30
N ALA A 28 4.57 4.43 -11.17
CA ALA A 28 4.80 5.18 -9.94
C ALA A 28 5.82 6.30 -10.14
N ALA A 29 6.98 6.00 -10.74
CA ALA A 29 8.01 7.02 -11.03
C ALA A 29 7.46 8.16 -11.89
N ARG A 30 6.67 7.85 -12.93
CA ARG A 30 6.03 8.85 -13.79
C ARG A 30 4.98 9.69 -13.06
N ALA A 31 4.15 9.05 -12.23
CA ALA A 31 3.12 9.76 -11.46
C ALA A 31 3.72 10.73 -10.43
N LEU A 32 4.85 10.35 -9.83
CA LEU A 32 5.58 11.16 -8.85
C LEU A 32 6.53 12.19 -9.49
N GLY A 33 6.76 12.12 -10.81
CA GLY A 33 7.71 12.99 -11.51
C GLY A 33 9.18 12.70 -11.18
N TRP A 34 9.49 11.53 -10.63
CA TRP A 34 10.84 11.15 -10.24
C TRP A 34 11.66 10.72 -11.45
N ARG A 35 12.92 11.18 -11.52
CA ARG A 35 13.91 10.63 -12.45
C ARG A 35 14.27 9.20 -12.01
N PRO A 36 14.80 8.37 -12.92
CA PRO A 36 15.18 6.99 -12.57
C PRO A 36 16.09 6.88 -11.35
N ALA A 37 17.06 7.79 -11.21
CA ALA A 37 17.96 7.80 -10.05
C ALA A 37 17.22 8.08 -8.71
N GLU A 38 16.22 8.97 -8.73
CA GLU A 38 15.43 9.30 -7.53
C GLU A 38 14.55 8.12 -7.13
N PHE A 39 13.91 7.45 -8.10
CA PHE A 39 13.10 6.27 -7.84
C PHE A 39 13.93 5.10 -7.26
N TRP A 40 15.12 4.84 -7.79
CA TRP A 40 15.96 3.73 -7.31
C TRP A 40 16.66 4.02 -5.98
N GLN A 41 16.75 5.29 -5.57
CA GLN A 41 17.25 5.65 -4.24
C GLN A 41 16.15 5.65 -3.17
N ALA A 42 14.89 5.84 -3.57
CA ALA A 42 13.77 5.78 -2.65
C ALA A 42 13.63 4.38 -2.04
N THR A 43 13.45 4.35 -0.72
CA THR A 43 13.15 3.11 -0.01
C THR A 43 11.73 2.64 -0.31
N PRO A 44 11.44 1.33 -0.16
CA PRO A 44 10.07 0.83 -0.32
C PRO A 44 9.05 1.52 0.60
N ALA A 45 9.46 1.88 1.83
CA ALA A 45 8.60 2.60 2.77
C ALA A 45 8.26 4.01 2.27
N GLU A 46 9.25 4.75 1.77
CA GLU A 46 9.04 6.07 1.18
C GLU A 46 8.16 6.00 -0.08
N LEU A 47 8.38 5.00 -0.94
CA LEU A 47 7.55 4.78 -2.12
C LEU A 47 6.09 4.52 -1.72
N LEU A 48 5.86 3.65 -0.72
CA LEU A 48 4.51 3.38 -0.19
C LEU A 48 3.88 4.65 0.36
N THR A 49 4.61 5.45 1.14
CA THR A 49 4.12 6.73 1.66
C THR A 49 3.76 7.71 0.55
N ALA A 50 4.56 7.78 -0.52
CA ALA A 50 4.35 8.71 -1.63
C ALA A 50 3.11 8.37 -2.48
N ILE A 51 2.77 7.09 -2.62
CA ILE A 51 1.60 6.64 -3.41
C ILE A 51 0.36 6.35 -2.57
N ALA A 52 0.49 6.31 -1.25
CA ALA A 52 -0.62 6.05 -0.36
C ALA A 52 -1.71 7.11 -0.59
N PRO A 53 -2.99 6.71 -0.73
CA PRO A 53 -4.07 7.68 -0.75
C PRO A 53 -3.99 8.49 0.53
N MET A 54 -4.17 9.81 0.42
CA MET A 54 -4.38 10.64 1.61
C MET A 54 -5.57 10.05 2.34
N GLN A 55 -5.33 9.58 3.57
CA GLN A 55 -6.41 9.09 4.40
C GLN A 55 -7.45 10.20 4.46
N SER A 56 -8.66 9.93 3.97
CA SER A 56 -9.80 10.78 4.31
C SER A 56 -9.76 10.95 5.82
N ALA A 57 -9.92 12.19 6.28
CA ALA A 57 -9.97 12.47 7.71
C ALA A 57 -10.84 11.40 8.38
N PRO A 58 -10.42 10.85 9.54
CA PRO A 58 -11.20 9.81 10.21
C PRO A 58 -12.64 10.29 10.28
N ASP A 59 -13.59 9.40 9.99
CA ASP A 59 -15.02 9.73 10.09
C ASP A 59 -15.27 10.28 11.49
N PHE A 60 -15.37 11.61 11.58
CA PHE A 60 -15.66 12.26 12.83
C PHE A 60 -17.11 11.95 13.15
N ILE A 61 -17.37 11.53 14.39
CA ILE A 61 -18.75 11.38 14.85
C ILE A 61 -19.45 12.73 14.66
N SER A 62 -20.52 12.74 13.87
CA SER A 62 -21.26 13.96 13.64
C SER A 62 -21.94 14.39 14.94
N ARG A 63 -22.26 15.68 15.07
CA ARG A 63 -23.07 16.16 16.21
C ARG A 63 -24.39 15.38 16.33
N ALA A 64 -25.02 15.04 15.21
CA ALA A 64 -26.26 14.27 15.21
C ALA A 64 -26.05 12.84 15.74
N ASP A 65 -24.92 12.21 15.44
CA ASP A 65 -24.60 10.88 15.96
C ASP A 65 -24.26 10.92 17.45
N LEU A 66 -23.58 11.98 17.91
CA LEU A 66 -23.36 12.23 19.34
C LEU A 66 -24.68 12.42 20.09
N GLU A 67 -25.60 13.22 19.53
CA GLU A 67 -26.92 13.45 20.10
C GLU A 67 -27.74 12.15 20.19
N ARG A 68 -27.65 11.26 19.19
CA ARG A 68 -28.28 9.93 19.27
C ARG A 68 -27.71 9.09 20.41
N LEU A 69 -26.38 9.06 20.59
CA LEU A 69 -25.76 8.29 21.68
C LEU A 69 -26.20 8.79 23.06
N LEU A 70 -26.23 10.12 23.27
CA LEU A 70 -26.68 10.71 24.54
C LEU A 70 -28.15 10.39 24.84
N GLN A 71 -28.99 10.33 23.81
CA GLN A 71 -30.40 9.97 23.94
C GLN A 71 -30.61 8.49 24.29
N GLN A 72 -29.71 7.61 23.83
CA GLN A 72 -29.75 6.17 24.12
C GLN A 72 -29.28 5.83 25.54
N ASP A 73 -28.30 6.56 26.07
CA ASP A 73 -27.79 6.36 27.44
C ASP A 73 -28.74 6.88 28.55
N THR A 74 -29.65 7.80 28.20
CA THR A 74 -30.54 8.47 29.16
C THR A 74 -31.96 7.86 29.19
N GLY A 75 -32.22 6.83 28.40
CA GLY A 75 -33.50 6.10 28.34
C GLY A 75 -33.45 4.76 29.06
#